data_AF-A0A2T2X920-F1
#
_entry.id   AF-A0A2T2X920-F1
#
_cell.length_a   1.000
_cell.length_b   1.000
_cell.length_c   1.000
_cell.angle_alpha   90.00
_cell.angle_beta   90.00
_cell.angle_gamma   90.00
#
_symmetry.space_group_name_H-M   'P 1'
#
loop_
_entity.id
_entity.type
_entity.pdbx_description
1 polymer ?
#
loop_
_entity_poly.entity_id
_entity_poly.type
_entity_poly.pdbx_seq_one_letter_code
_entity_poly.pdbx_strand_id
1 'polypeptide(L)'
;MYSRRAGVSCAPRQEETWLFTRVKGGLRRIFRYEDGIVPNLMAMAFIVAGYAGGFLLLFSKPVWVWTLGVLILAESMIISAYFLHELVHHTIFRSKALNARVLAAISWVNGACLSSLARTEKKHLAHHIQKADIISFDFREWLKGHPVIRRGVAILEWAYFPAVEILMRVMMVIQPFSRSLPHRYRLLTTFIIRSGLWVWLLYWHWPAALGYALSLLIMISVLRFVDAFQHTYDAFVAEPGSGDPDIPRRNAAYEEEHTYSNLLSVRWPVCNLLTLNFVYHNAHHALPSMPWHRLRKYHESCYPLESRKSSVLPLKDQLISYHRYRVMRATGQDGPSGQQDFMGAVGVSFLTVF
;
A
#
# COMPACT_ATOMS: atom_id res chain seq x y z
N MET A 1 21.51 -7.36 27.27
CA MET A 1 20.33 -6.76 27.95
C MET A 1 20.51 -5.25 27.99
N TYR A 2 19.92 -4.52 27.04
CA TYR A 2 19.83 -3.06 27.12
C TYR A 2 18.37 -2.72 27.43
N SER A 3 18.15 -2.25 28.66
CA SER A 3 16.89 -1.72 29.14
C SER A 3 16.49 -0.50 28.31
N ARG A 4 15.37 -0.61 27.55
CA ARG A 4 14.77 0.52 26.84
C ARG A 4 14.26 1.52 27.88
N ARG A 5 14.77 2.75 27.87
CA ARG A 5 14.09 3.86 28.57
C ARG A 5 12.73 4.05 27.92
N ALA A 6 11.68 3.68 28.64
CA ALA A 6 10.33 4.13 28.36
C ALA A 6 10.31 5.67 28.40
N GLY A 7 9.78 6.32 27.37
CA GLY A 7 9.41 7.73 27.47
C GLY A 7 9.73 8.69 26.32
N VAL A 8 9.89 8.26 25.07
CA VAL A 8 9.74 9.19 23.94
C VAL A 8 8.37 8.99 23.33
N SER A 9 7.36 9.59 23.96
CA SER A 9 6.07 9.81 23.30
C SER A 9 6.33 10.81 22.17
N CYS A 10 6.13 10.40 20.92
CA CYS A 10 6.02 11.29 19.76
C CYS A 10 4.70 12.08 19.85
N ALA A 11 4.51 12.79 20.97
CA ALA A 11 3.44 13.76 21.11
C ALA A 11 3.85 15.00 20.31
N PRO A 12 2.92 15.63 19.57
CA PRO A 12 3.21 16.83 18.83
C PRO A 12 3.73 17.91 19.79
N ARG A 13 4.97 18.37 19.60
CA ARG A 13 5.46 19.58 20.25
C ARG A 13 4.51 20.71 19.84
N GLN A 14 3.86 21.34 20.82
CA GLN A 14 2.87 22.42 20.63
C GLN A 14 3.43 23.66 19.90
N GLU A 15 4.73 23.72 19.61
CA GLU A 15 5.40 24.94 19.13
C GLU A 15 5.66 25.01 17.62
N GLU A 16 5.46 23.94 16.83
CA GLU A 16 5.48 24.09 15.37
C GLU A 16 4.11 24.58 14.86
N THR A 17 3.84 25.86 15.10
CA THR A 17 2.85 26.60 14.32
C THR A 17 3.34 26.60 12.87
N TRP A 18 2.76 25.72 12.05
CA TRP A 18 2.90 25.76 10.60
C TRP A 18 2.34 27.10 10.12
N LEU A 19 3.21 28.10 10.03
CA LEU A 19 2.89 29.49 9.79
C LEU A 19 2.03 29.65 8.54
N PHE A 20 0.78 30.05 8.78
CA PHE A 20 -0.21 30.33 7.76
C PHE A 20 0.09 31.66 7.09
N THR A 21 0.77 31.65 5.94
CA THR A 21 0.81 32.82 5.05
C THR A 21 -0.53 32.99 4.35
N ARG A 22 -1.30 34.03 4.71
CA ARG A 22 -2.56 34.39 4.04
C ARG A 22 -2.33 34.75 2.56
N VAL A 23 -2.82 33.91 1.66
CA VAL A 23 -3.05 34.22 0.23
C VAL A 23 -4.51 33.89 -0.08
N LYS A 24 -5.26 34.84 -0.62
CA LYS A 24 -6.67 34.63 -0.98
C LYS A 24 -6.75 33.69 -2.19
N GLY A 25 -7.53 32.62 -2.12
CA GLY A 25 -7.76 31.72 -3.26
C GLY A 25 -8.76 30.59 -3.00
N GLY A 26 -9.58 30.24 -4.01
CA GLY A 26 -10.64 29.24 -3.91
C GLY A 26 -10.15 27.82 -3.55
N LEU A 27 -8.92 27.46 -3.95
CA LEU A 27 -8.32 26.15 -3.67
C LEU A 27 -8.11 25.89 -2.17
N ARG A 28 -7.91 26.93 -1.35
CA ARG A 28 -7.80 26.78 0.12
C ARG A 28 -9.09 26.28 0.77
N ARG A 29 -10.23 26.49 0.12
CA ARG A 29 -11.53 25.96 0.60
C ARG A 29 -11.72 24.49 0.24
N ILE A 30 -10.90 23.96 -0.67
CA ILE A 30 -11.01 22.59 -1.20
C ILE A 30 -10.03 21.66 -0.47
N PHE A 31 -8.75 22.03 -0.42
CA PHE A 31 -7.70 21.22 0.20
C PHE A 31 -7.69 21.35 1.73
N ARG A 32 -7.40 20.24 2.41
CA ARG A 32 -7.34 20.17 3.88
C ARG A 32 -6.20 21.01 4.43
N TYR A 33 -5.01 20.87 3.84
CA TYR A 33 -3.81 21.61 4.20
C TYR A 33 -3.42 22.58 3.10
N GLU A 34 -3.04 23.79 3.49
CA GLU A 34 -2.70 24.87 2.57
C GLU A 34 -1.38 24.63 1.83
N ASP A 35 -0.35 24.22 2.57
CA ASP A 35 0.93 23.75 2.05
C ASP A 35 0.81 22.40 1.31
N GLY A 36 -0.33 21.72 1.44
CA GLY A 36 -0.66 20.51 0.70
C GLY A 36 -1.20 20.76 -0.71
N ILE A 37 -1.58 21.99 -1.07
CA ILE A 37 -2.20 22.29 -2.37
C ILE A 37 -1.28 21.89 -3.53
N VAL A 38 -0.05 22.43 -3.55
CA VAL A 38 0.92 22.16 -4.61
C VAL A 38 1.31 20.68 -4.68
N PRO A 39 1.78 20.03 -3.60
CA PRO A 39 2.20 18.63 -3.69
C PRO A 39 1.04 17.69 -4.08
N ASN A 40 -0.17 17.93 -3.58
CA ASN A 40 -1.33 17.10 -3.97
C ASN A 40 -1.72 17.32 -5.44
N LEU A 41 -1.68 18.56 -5.94
CA LEU A 41 -1.92 18.84 -7.36
C LEU A 41 -0.85 18.19 -8.24
N MET A 42 0.42 18.22 -7.83
CA MET A 42 1.50 17.56 -8.55
C MET A 42 1.31 16.04 -8.59
N ALA A 43 0.94 15.42 -7.46
CA ALA A 43 0.65 13.98 -7.40
C ALA A 43 -0.54 13.62 -8.30
N MET A 44 -1.63 14.38 -8.25
CA MET A 44 -2.79 14.18 -9.13
C MET A 44 -2.44 14.35 -10.60
N ALA A 45 -1.69 15.39 -10.94
CA ALA A 45 -1.23 15.64 -12.30
C ALA A 45 -0.33 14.50 -12.80
N PHE A 46 0.59 14.01 -11.96
CA PHE A 46 1.44 12.86 -12.28
C PHE A 46 0.62 11.58 -12.47
N ILE A 47 -0.38 11.31 -11.63
CA ILE A 47 -1.27 10.15 -11.79
C ILE A 47 -2.00 10.21 -13.14
N VAL A 48 -2.54 11.36 -13.52
CA VAL A 48 -3.30 11.48 -14.78
C VAL A 48 -2.37 11.46 -15.99
N ALA A 49 -1.34 12.29 -15.99
CA ALA A 49 -0.40 12.42 -17.10
C ALA A 49 0.50 11.20 -17.26
N GLY A 50 0.95 10.60 -16.16
CA GLY A 50 1.74 9.38 -16.15
C GLY A 50 0.93 8.18 -16.64
N TYR A 51 -0.32 8.03 -16.21
CA TYR A 51 -1.17 6.94 -16.70
C TYR A 51 -1.46 7.08 -18.19
N ALA A 52 -1.93 8.25 -18.64
CA ALA A 52 -2.21 8.49 -20.06
C ALA A 52 -0.94 8.45 -20.92
N GLY A 53 0.12 9.12 -20.49
CA GLY A 53 1.42 9.16 -21.17
C GLY A 53 2.08 7.80 -21.23
N GLY A 54 2.05 7.03 -20.13
CA GLY A 54 2.53 5.65 -20.09
C GLY A 54 1.84 4.78 -21.15
N PHE A 55 0.51 4.85 -21.24
CA PHE A 55 -0.23 4.17 -22.31
C PHE A 55 0.20 4.61 -23.71
N LEU A 56 0.34 5.91 -23.97
CA LEU A 56 0.80 6.41 -25.28
C LEU A 56 2.17 5.83 -25.66
N LEU A 57 3.10 5.77 -24.70
CA LEU A 57 4.42 5.21 -24.92
C LEU A 57 4.39 3.69 -25.20
N LEU A 58 3.44 2.94 -24.65
CA LEU A 58 3.28 1.51 -24.92
C LEU A 58 2.89 1.17 -26.37
N PHE A 59 2.40 2.13 -27.15
CA PHE A 59 2.15 1.95 -28.59
C PHE A 59 3.38 2.28 -29.46
N SER A 60 4.50 2.67 -28.85
CA SER A 60 5.72 3.01 -29.57
C SER A 60 6.46 1.75 -30.03
N LYS A 61 7.00 1.79 -31.25
CA LYS A 61 7.82 0.70 -31.81
C LYS A 61 9.20 0.55 -31.14
N PRO A 62 9.94 1.64 -30.83
CA PRO A 62 11.25 1.48 -30.20
C PRO A 62 11.11 0.90 -28.79
N VAL A 63 11.81 -0.20 -28.54
CA VAL A 63 11.72 -0.95 -27.28
C VAL A 63 12.03 -0.08 -26.06
N TRP A 64 13.00 0.83 -26.14
CA TRP A 64 13.34 1.71 -25.02
C TRP A 64 12.20 2.69 -24.66
N VAL A 65 11.45 3.17 -25.66
CA VAL A 65 10.27 4.03 -25.44
C VAL A 65 9.15 3.23 -24.80
N TRP A 66 8.94 2.01 -25.30
CA TRP A 66 7.96 1.08 -24.73
C TRP A 66 8.31 0.74 -23.26
N THR A 67 9.59 0.46 -22.96
CA THR A 67 10.06 0.20 -21.59
C THR A 67 9.84 1.41 -20.69
N LEU A 68 10.12 2.63 -21.17
CA LEU A 68 9.80 3.85 -20.45
C LEU A 68 8.29 3.98 -20.18
N GLY A 69 7.46 3.60 -21.15
CA GLY A 69 6.01 3.51 -20.98
C GLY A 69 5.59 2.56 -19.85
N VAL A 70 6.20 1.37 -19.79
CA VAL A 70 5.97 0.40 -18.70
C VAL A 70 6.32 1.00 -17.34
N LEU A 71 7.49 1.65 -17.23
CA LEU A 71 7.95 2.21 -15.96
C LEU A 71 7.11 3.40 -15.49
N ILE A 72 6.78 4.34 -16.39
CA ILE A 72 5.94 5.51 -16.07
C ILE A 72 4.54 5.06 -15.68
N LEU A 73 3.97 4.10 -16.41
CA LEU A 73 2.65 3.56 -16.11
C LEU A 73 2.63 2.85 -14.76
N ALA A 74 3.65 2.03 -14.46
CA ALA A 74 3.79 1.38 -13.16
C ALA A 74 3.89 2.40 -12.01
N GLU A 75 4.76 3.39 -12.14
CA GLU A 75 4.97 4.45 -11.14
C GLU A 75 3.68 5.27 -10.93
N SER A 76 2.97 5.60 -12.02
CA SER A 76 1.69 6.29 -11.93
C SER A 76 0.65 5.49 -11.12
N MET A 77 0.63 4.16 -11.26
CA MET A 77 -0.28 3.31 -10.49
C MET A 77 0.16 3.15 -9.03
N ILE A 78 1.48 3.11 -8.76
CA ILE A 78 2.05 3.11 -7.41
C ILE A 78 1.68 4.39 -6.66
N ILE A 79 1.93 5.56 -7.26
CA ILE A 79 1.56 6.85 -6.67
C ILE A 79 0.04 6.96 -6.52
N SER A 80 -0.74 6.47 -7.49
CA SER A 80 -2.21 6.40 -7.36
C SER A 80 -2.67 5.54 -6.19
N ALA A 81 -2.01 4.42 -5.92
CA ALA A 81 -2.29 3.58 -4.77
C ALA A 81 -2.04 4.35 -3.47
N TYR A 82 -0.86 4.93 -3.27
CA TYR A 82 -0.56 5.67 -2.05
C TYR A 82 -1.37 6.96 -1.91
N PHE A 83 -1.79 7.58 -3.02
CA PHE A 83 -2.74 8.69 -2.98
C PHE A 83 -4.16 8.22 -2.58
N LEU A 84 -4.57 7.01 -2.97
CA LEU A 84 -5.80 6.38 -2.47
C LEU A 84 -5.75 6.20 -0.96
N HIS A 85 -4.61 5.77 -0.42
CA HIS A 85 -4.40 5.70 1.03
C HIS A 85 -4.61 7.07 1.71
N GLU A 86 -4.08 8.15 1.17
CA GLU A 86 -4.29 9.51 1.72
C GLU A 86 -5.76 9.95 1.67
N LEU A 87 -6.50 9.57 0.63
CA LEU A 87 -7.93 9.84 0.53
C LEU A 87 -8.74 9.07 1.58
N VAL A 88 -8.34 7.83 1.90
CA VAL A 88 -8.90 7.02 3.01
C VAL A 88 -8.68 7.72 4.36
N HIS A 89 -7.51 8.33 4.56
CA HIS A 89 -7.22 9.13 5.76
C HIS A 89 -7.82 10.54 5.74
N HIS A 90 -8.51 10.91 4.67
CA HIS A 90 -9.08 12.24 4.46
C HIS A 90 -8.04 13.37 4.59
N THR A 91 -6.78 13.13 4.22
CA THR A 91 -5.69 14.12 4.38
C THR A 91 -5.58 15.08 3.19
N ILE A 92 -6.23 14.77 2.06
CA ILE A 92 -6.16 15.57 0.82
C ILE A 92 -7.20 16.71 0.83
N PHE A 93 -8.50 16.38 0.81
CA PHE A 93 -9.57 17.36 0.72
C PHE A 93 -10.28 17.55 2.06
N ARG A 94 -10.83 18.76 2.28
CA ARG A 94 -11.67 19.06 3.46
C ARG A 94 -12.98 18.28 3.45
N SER A 95 -13.55 18.10 2.26
CA SER A 95 -14.84 17.42 2.08
C SER A 95 -14.66 15.91 1.96
N LYS A 96 -15.26 15.16 2.88
CA LYS A 96 -15.33 13.69 2.81
C LYS A 96 -15.95 13.21 1.49
N ALA A 97 -17.00 13.90 1.01
CA ALA A 97 -17.64 13.58 -0.26
C ALA A 97 -16.73 13.81 -1.47
N LEU A 98 -15.83 14.80 -1.41
CA LEU A 98 -14.82 14.98 -2.46
C LEU A 98 -13.74 13.89 -2.38
N ASN A 99 -13.25 13.55 -1.18
CA ASN A 99 -12.32 12.43 -1.02
C ASN A 99 -12.90 11.14 -1.59
N ALA A 100 -14.15 10.79 -1.26
CA ALA A 100 -14.82 9.60 -1.77
C ALA A 100 -14.98 9.57 -3.29
N ARG A 101 -15.31 10.71 -3.93
CA ARG A 101 -15.43 10.80 -5.39
C ARG A 101 -14.09 10.63 -6.09
N VAL A 102 -13.05 11.28 -5.61
CA VAL A 102 -11.69 11.15 -6.18
C VAL A 102 -11.15 9.74 -5.94
N LEU A 103 -11.41 9.17 -4.76
CA LEU A 103 -11.03 7.81 -4.39
C LEU A 103 -11.65 6.80 -5.36
N ALA A 104 -12.95 6.95 -5.66
CA ALA A 104 -13.63 6.14 -6.66
C ALA A 104 -12.98 6.25 -8.06
N ALA A 105 -12.64 7.46 -8.51
CA ALA A 105 -11.98 7.66 -9.79
C ALA A 105 -10.59 7.00 -9.87
N ILE A 106 -9.71 7.27 -8.92
CA ILE A 106 -8.33 6.76 -8.96
C ILE A 106 -8.26 5.25 -8.70
N SER A 107 -9.28 4.66 -8.06
CA SER A 107 -9.36 3.20 -7.88
C SER A 107 -9.37 2.42 -9.21
N TRP A 108 -9.77 3.07 -10.31
CA TRP A 108 -9.68 2.48 -11.65
C TRP A 108 -8.25 2.45 -12.21
N VAL A 109 -7.42 3.41 -11.82
CA VAL A 109 -6.01 3.52 -12.21
C VAL A 109 -5.19 2.44 -11.53
N ASN A 110 -5.29 2.31 -10.21
CA ASN A 110 -4.48 1.37 -9.42
C ASN A 110 -5.13 -0.03 -9.27
N GLY A 111 -6.33 -0.24 -9.81
CA GLY A 111 -7.06 -1.51 -9.77
C GLY A 111 -7.86 -1.78 -8.50
N ALA A 112 -7.86 -0.88 -7.51
CA ALA A 112 -8.65 -0.99 -6.30
C ALA A 112 -10.18 -0.93 -6.54
N CYS A 113 -10.62 -0.54 -7.74
CA CYS A 113 -12.05 -0.51 -8.11
C CYS A 113 -12.76 -1.86 -7.96
N LEU A 114 -12.01 -2.98 -7.93
CA LEU A 114 -12.54 -4.30 -7.62
C LEU A 114 -12.95 -4.44 -6.14
N SER A 115 -12.40 -3.63 -5.22
CA SER A 115 -12.76 -3.70 -3.80
C SER A 115 -13.98 -2.85 -3.47
N SER A 116 -14.61 -3.16 -2.34
CA SER A 116 -15.56 -2.24 -1.71
C SER A 116 -14.76 -1.11 -1.06
N LEU A 117 -14.76 0.06 -1.68
CA LEU A 117 -13.98 1.21 -1.22
C LEU A 117 -14.32 1.64 0.22
N ALA A 118 -15.61 1.56 0.59
CA ALA A 118 -16.05 1.82 1.97
C ALA A 118 -15.51 0.78 2.96
N ARG A 119 -15.40 -0.50 2.54
CA ARG A 119 -14.81 -1.55 3.36
C ARG A 119 -13.29 -1.41 3.44
N THR A 120 -12.64 -1.02 2.35
CA THR A 120 -11.22 -0.64 2.32
C THR A 120 -10.93 0.45 3.33
N GLU A 121 -11.72 1.54 3.33
CA GLU A 121 -11.60 2.60 4.33
C GLU A 121 -11.81 2.08 5.76
N LYS A 122 -12.91 1.37 6.01
CA LYS A 122 -13.22 0.83 7.34
C LYS A 122 -12.11 -0.07 7.87
N LYS A 123 -11.63 -1.03 7.06
CA LYS A 123 -10.57 -1.97 7.45
C LYS A 123 -9.26 -1.26 7.71
N HIS A 124 -8.88 -0.32 6.83
CA HIS A 124 -7.62 0.41 7.00
C HIS A 124 -7.63 1.29 8.24
N LEU A 125 -8.74 1.99 8.52
CA LEU A 125 -8.86 2.76 9.77
C LEU A 125 -8.89 1.86 11.01
N ALA A 126 -9.53 0.68 10.93
CA ALA A 126 -9.50 -0.30 12.01
C ALA A 126 -8.08 -0.80 12.29
N HIS A 127 -7.26 -0.99 11.26
CA HIS A 127 -5.86 -1.37 11.40
C HIS A 127 -5.05 -0.35 12.24
N HIS A 128 -5.25 0.96 12.04
CA HIS A 128 -4.62 2.00 12.89
C HIS A 128 -5.15 1.99 14.33
N ILE A 129 -6.43 1.71 14.53
CA ILE A 129 -7.06 1.73 15.86
C ILE A 129 -6.69 0.49 16.68
N GLN A 130 -6.76 -0.68 16.04
CA GLN A 130 -6.59 -1.98 16.68
C GLN A 130 -5.14 -2.48 16.64
N LYS A 131 -4.29 -1.89 15.78
CA LYS A 131 -2.87 -2.23 15.62
C LYS A 131 -2.69 -3.69 15.28
N ALA A 132 -3.52 -4.18 14.36
CA ALA A 132 -3.66 -5.58 14.00
C ALA A 132 -3.97 -5.72 12.51
N ASP A 133 -3.54 -6.82 11.91
CA ASP A 133 -3.82 -7.11 10.51
C ASP A 133 -5.07 -7.97 10.39
N ILE A 134 -6.21 -7.34 10.12
CA ILE A 134 -7.44 -8.08 9.91
C ILE A 134 -7.47 -8.63 8.49
N ILE A 135 -7.27 -9.93 8.33
CA ILE A 135 -7.39 -10.61 7.04
C ILE A 135 -8.75 -11.30 6.93
N SER A 136 -9.31 -11.32 5.75
CA SER A 136 -10.65 -11.86 5.46
C SER A 136 -10.62 -13.23 4.81
N PHE A 137 -9.40 -13.72 4.53
CA PHE A 137 -9.12 -15.01 3.96
C PHE A 137 -7.74 -15.47 4.42
N ASP A 138 -7.69 -16.60 5.13
CA ASP A 138 -6.43 -17.25 5.48
C ASP A 138 -5.93 -18.11 4.31
N PHE A 139 -5.15 -17.48 3.43
CA PHE A 139 -4.58 -18.17 2.28
C PHE A 139 -3.57 -19.25 2.69
N ARG A 140 -2.90 -19.12 3.86
CA ARG A 140 -1.91 -20.11 4.29
C ARG A 140 -2.60 -21.40 4.67
N GLU A 141 -3.67 -21.30 5.44
CA GLU A 141 -4.49 -22.46 5.80
C GLU A 141 -5.12 -23.08 4.55
N TRP A 142 -5.65 -22.26 3.65
CA TRP A 142 -6.18 -22.75 2.37
C TRP A 142 -5.12 -23.48 1.53
N LEU A 143 -3.88 -22.96 1.46
CA LEU A 143 -2.79 -23.60 0.72
C LEU A 143 -2.35 -24.94 1.34
N LYS A 144 -2.51 -25.16 2.64
CA LYS A 144 -2.25 -26.48 3.26
C LYS A 144 -3.17 -27.56 2.69
N GLY A 145 -4.44 -27.22 2.44
CA GLY A 145 -5.42 -28.10 1.79
C GLY A 145 -5.22 -28.30 0.28
N HIS A 146 -4.35 -27.51 -0.37
CA HIS A 146 -4.18 -27.50 -1.83
C HIS A 146 -2.70 -27.68 -2.24
N PRO A 147 -2.11 -28.88 -2.08
CA PRO A 147 -0.66 -29.09 -2.20
C PRO A 147 -0.07 -28.82 -3.58
N VAL A 148 -0.84 -29.01 -4.66
CA VAL A 148 -0.40 -28.68 -6.04
C VAL A 148 -0.32 -27.17 -6.23
N ILE A 149 -1.35 -26.44 -5.79
CA ILE A 149 -1.38 -24.97 -5.87
C ILE A 149 -0.29 -24.38 -4.97
N ARG A 150 -0.10 -24.90 -3.76
CA ARG A 150 1.00 -24.51 -2.85
C ARG A 150 2.37 -24.66 -3.51
N ARG A 151 2.63 -25.75 -4.23
CA ARG A 151 3.88 -25.93 -4.99
C ARG A 151 4.02 -24.89 -6.11
N GLY A 152 2.95 -24.63 -6.86
CA GLY A 152 2.93 -23.60 -7.88
C GLY A 152 3.24 -22.20 -7.33
N VAL A 153 2.59 -21.82 -6.23
CA VAL A 153 2.86 -20.56 -5.52
C VAL A 153 4.32 -20.49 -5.09
N ALA A 154 4.87 -21.56 -4.49
CA ALA A 154 6.26 -21.59 -4.06
C ALA A 154 7.27 -21.39 -5.21
N ILE A 155 7.03 -22.02 -6.37
CA ILE A 155 7.88 -21.88 -7.57
C ILE A 155 7.80 -20.45 -8.12
N LEU A 156 6.59 -19.90 -8.23
CA LEU A 156 6.39 -18.55 -8.72
C LEU A 156 7.01 -17.50 -7.80
N GLU A 157 6.82 -17.64 -6.48
CA GLU A 157 7.45 -16.77 -5.48
C GLU A 157 8.98 -16.89 -5.49
N TRP A 158 9.51 -18.10 -5.70
CA TRP A 158 10.94 -18.30 -5.90
C TRP A 158 11.47 -17.52 -7.12
N ALA A 159 10.67 -17.45 -8.18
CA ALA A 159 10.94 -16.69 -9.40
C ALA A 159 10.53 -15.20 -9.32
N TYR A 160 10.26 -14.67 -8.12
CA TYR A 160 9.83 -13.28 -7.85
C TYR A 160 8.49 -12.88 -8.45
N PHE A 161 7.72 -13.82 -9.00
CA PHE A 161 6.37 -13.56 -9.43
C PHE A 161 5.46 -13.44 -8.19
N PRO A 162 4.60 -12.41 -8.08
CA PRO A 162 3.83 -12.14 -6.87
C PRO A 162 2.61 -13.06 -6.70
N ALA A 163 2.83 -14.37 -6.65
CA ALA A 163 1.77 -15.38 -6.71
C ALA A 163 0.78 -15.31 -5.55
N VAL A 164 1.24 -15.07 -4.31
CA VAL A 164 0.33 -14.93 -3.17
C VAL A 164 -0.61 -13.74 -3.36
N GLU A 165 -0.08 -12.60 -3.79
CA GLU A 165 -0.88 -11.38 -3.96
C GLU A 165 -1.85 -11.51 -5.15
N ILE A 166 -1.46 -12.22 -6.21
CA ILE A 166 -2.38 -12.61 -7.29
C ILE A 166 -3.47 -13.57 -6.79
N LEU A 167 -3.11 -14.58 -5.99
CA LEU A 167 -4.08 -15.49 -5.36
C LEU A 167 -5.08 -14.72 -4.49
N MET A 168 -4.62 -13.79 -3.65
CA MET A 168 -5.49 -12.94 -2.84
C MET A 168 -6.46 -12.14 -3.72
N ARG A 169 -5.98 -11.55 -4.82
CA ARG A 169 -6.84 -10.80 -5.77
C ARG A 169 -7.85 -11.68 -6.48
N VAL A 170 -7.49 -12.93 -6.82
CA VAL A 170 -8.45 -13.91 -7.37
C VAL A 170 -9.52 -14.22 -6.35
N MET A 171 -9.14 -14.48 -5.10
CA MET A 171 -10.09 -14.77 -4.02
C MET A 171 -11.00 -13.58 -3.73
N MET A 172 -10.52 -12.34 -3.91
CA MET A 172 -11.30 -11.12 -3.75
C MET A 172 -12.42 -11.01 -4.80
N VAL A 173 -12.23 -11.62 -5.97
CA VAL A 173 -13.27 -11.74 -6.99
C VAL A 173 -14.22 -12.90 -6.67
N ILE A 174 -13.71 -14.04 -6.21
CA ILE A 174 -14.51 -15.26 -5.98
C ILE A 174 -15.39 -15.16 -4.73
N GLN A 175 -14.83 -14.73 -3.60
CA GLN A 175 -15.47 -14.80 -2.27
C GLN A 175 -16.83 -14.07 -2.21
N PRO A 176 -17.03 -12.88 -2.83
CA PRO A 176 -18.34 -12.24 -2.84
C PRO A 176 -19.46 -13.07 -3.46
N PHE A 177 -19.16 -13.95 -4.42
CA PHE A 177 -20.16 -14.86 -4.99
C PHE A 177 -20.39 -16.06 -4.10
N SER A 178 -19.32 -16.73 -3.63
CA SER A 178 -19.42 -17.90 -2.76
C SER A 178 -20.15 -17.61 -1.45
N ARG A 179 -20.05 -16.38 -0.93
CA ARG A 179 -20.71 -15.93 0.30
C ARG A 179 -21.95 -15.07 0.05
N SER A 180 -22.40 -14.94 -1.19
CA SER A 180 -23.58 -14.14 -1.56
C SER A 180 -23.56 -12.70 -1.00
N LEU A 181 -22.41 -12.03 -1.05
CA LEU A 181 -22.27 -10.67 -0.53
C LEU A 181 -23.05 -9.66 -1.40
N PRO A 182 -23.57 -8.55 -0.82
CA PRO A 182 -24.40 -7.58 -1.55
C PRO A 182 -23.70 -6.91 -2.74
N HIS A 183 -22.37 -6.78 -2.69
CA HIS A 183 -21.59 -6.06 -3.71
C HIS A 183 -21.12 -6.95 -4.89
N ARG A 184 -21.52 -8.22 -4.94
CA ARG A 184 -21.04 -9.20 -5.95
C ARG A 184 -21.33 -8.79 -7.40
N TYR A 185 -22.48 -8.18 -7.67
CA TYR A 185 -22.82 -7.74 -9.03
C TYR A 185 -22.03 -6.51 -9.48
N ARG A 186 -21.79 -5.55 -8.57
CA ARG A 186 -20.91 -4.39 -8.87
C ARG A 186 -19.49 -4.86 -9.18
N LEU A 187 -18.98 -5.80 -8.40
CA LEU A 187 -17.69 -6.45 -8.65
C LEU A 187 -17.71 -7.16 -10.01
N LEU A 188 -18.74 -7.98 -10.31
CA LEU A 188 -18.88 -8.66 -11.61
C LEU A 188 -18.79 -7.68 -12.77
N THR A 189 -19.58 -6.60 -12.74
CA THR A 189 -19.60 -5.57 -13.78
C THR A 189 -18.22 -4.93 -13.92
N THR A 190 -17.58 -4.56 -12.81
CA THR A 190 -16.23 -3.97 -12.83
C THR A 190 -15.20 -4.93 -13.41
N PHE A 191 -15.25 -6.21 -13.03
CA PHE A 191 -14.37 -7.26 -13.54
C PHE A 191 -14.57 -7.47 -15.05
N ILE A 192 -15.81 -7.56 -15.52
CA ILE A 192 -16.12 -7.70 -16.95
C ILE A 192 -15.60 -6.51 -17.74
N ILE A 193 -15.83 -5.28 -17.28
CA ILE A 193 -15.36 -4.06 -17.96
C ILE A 193 -13.83 -4.08 -18.06
N ARG A 194 -13.12 -4.33 -16.96
CA ARG A 194 -11.65 -4.31 -16.95
C ARG A 194 -11.05 -5.41 -17.79
N SER A 195 -11.55 -6.64 -17.65
CA SER A 195 -11.09 -7.79 -18.43
C SER A 195 -11.40 -7.59 -19.91
N GLY A 196 -12.58 -7.07 -20.25
CA GLY A 196 -12.97 -6.73 -21.63
C GLY A 196 -12.06 -5.68 -22.25
N LEU A 197 -11.76 -4.60 -21.53
CA LEU A 197 -10.83 -3.56 -22.00
C LEU A 197 -9.42 -4.11 -22.23
N TRP A 198 -8.93 -4.98 -21.34
CA TRP A 198 -7.60 -5.58 -21.52
C TRP A 198 -7.57 -6.61 -22.66
N VAL A 199 -8.59 -7.46 -22.81
CA VAL A 199 -8.73 -8.40 -23.94
C VAL A 199 -8.82 -7.64 -25.26
N TRP A 200 -9.58 -6.54 -25.29
CA TRP A 200 -9.65 -5.66 -26.45
C TRP A 200 -8.28 -5.05 -26.79
N LEU A 201 -7.53 -4.55 -25.79
CA LEU A 201 -6.17 -4.05 -26.00
C LEU A 201 -5.22 -5.16 -26.48
N LEU A 202 -5.35 -6.38 -25.98
CA LEU A 202 -4.54 -7.53 -26.39
C LEU A 202 -4.79 -7.89 -27.86
N TYR A 203 -6.06 -7.89 -28.27
CA TYR A 203 -6.47 -8.13 -29.65
C TYR A 203 -5.97 -7.02 -30.59
N TRP A 204 -6.10 -5.76 -30.18
CA TRP A 204 -5.73 -4.61 -31.00
C TRP A 204 -4.21 -4.37 -31.08
N HIS A 205 -3.51 -4.47 -29.94
CA HIS A 205 -2.07 -4.19 -29.85
C HIS A 205 -1.41 -4.98 -28.70
N TRP A 206 -1.05 -6.24 -28.97
CA TRP A 206 -0.49 -7.15 -27.97
C TRP A 206 0.73 -6.61 -27.19
N PRO A 207 1.68 -5.83 -27.77
CA PRO A 207 2.80 -5.29 -27.00
C PRO A 207 2.34 -4.30 -25.93
N ALA A 208 1.27 -3.54 -26.19
CA ALA A 208 0.72 -2.61 -25.21
C ALA A 208 -0.02 -3.35 -24.09
N ALA A 209 -0.76 -4.42 -24.42
CA ALA A 209 -1.39 -5.28 -23.43
C ALA A 209 -0.36 -5.97 -22.51
N LEU A 210 0.76 -6.44 -23.09
CA LEU A 210 1.88 -6.98 -22.33
C LEU A 210 2.52 -5.90 -21.45
N GLY A 211 2.78 -4.70 -21.99
CA GLY A 211 3.37 -3.60 -21.23
C GLY A 211 2.50 -3.18 -20.04
N TYR A 212 1.18 -3.13 -20.21
CA TYR A 212 0.24 -2.88 -19.13
C TYR A 212 0.27 -3.99 -18.06
N ALA A 213 0.31 -5.26 -18.49
CA ALA A 213 0.42 -6.39 -17.56
C ALA A 213 1.72 -6.35 -16.74
N LEU A 214 2.86 -6.03 -17.38
CA LEU A 214 4.14 -5.84 -16.70
C LEU A 214 4.10 -4.65 -15.74
N SER A 215 3.45 -3.56 -16.12
CA SER A 215 3.29 -2.37 -15.27
C SER A 215 2.51 -2.73 -13.99
N LEU A 216 1.44 -3.52 -14.13
CA LEU A 216 0.67 -4.02 -12.99
C LEU A 216 1.50 -4.95 -12.09
N LEU A 217 2.30 -5.86 -12.68
CA LEU A 217 3.18 -6.74 -11.91
C LEU A 217 4.24 -5.96 -11.14
N ILE A 218 4.81 -4.90 -11.73
CA ILE A 218 5.75 -4.00 -11.05
C ILE A 218 5.03 -3.30 -9.89
N MET A 219 3.88 -2.66 -10.14
CA MET A 219 3.09 -2.00 -9.09
C MET A 219 2.79 -2.95 -7.93
N ILE A 220 2.24 -4.13 -8.22
CA ILE A 220 1.92 -5.15 -7.23
C ILE A 220 3.17 -5.56 -6.45
N SER A 221 4.31 -5.74 -7.13
CA SER A 221 5.56 -6.13 -6.48
C SER A 221 6.08 -5.04 -5.54
N VAL A 222 5.99 -3.77 -5.93
CA VAL A 222 6.40 -2.63 -5.09
C VAL A 222 5.50 -2.52 -3.87
N LEU A 223 4.17 -2.52 -4.04
CA LEU A 223 3.23 -2.43 -2.91
C LEU A 223 3.46 -3.57 -1.92
N ARG A 224 3.55 -4.81 -2.42
CA ARG A 224 3.82 -5.98 -1.59
C ARG A 224 5.16 -5.90 -0.88
N PHE A 225 6.19 -5.38 -1.53
CA PHE A 225 7.52 -5.21 -0.92
C PHE A 225 7.48 -4.19 0.22
N VAL A 226 6.88 -3.02 -0.02
CA VAL A 226 6.75 -1.97 0.98
C VAL A 226 5.92 -2.46 2.18
N ASP A 227 4.75 -3.02 1.92
CA ASP A 227 3.83 -3.46 2.99
C ASP A 227 4.43 -4.59 3.84
N ALA A 228 5.31 -5.44 3.27
CA ALA A 228 5.97 -6.51 4.00
C ALA A 228 6.85 -6.03 5.17
N PHE A 229 7.35 -4.79 5.15
CA PHE A 229 8.31 -4.30 6.15
C PHE A 229 7.77 -3.20 7.05
N GLN A 230 6.46 -3.00 7.07
CA GLN A 230 5.82 -1.89 7.75
C GLN A 230 5.54 -2.14 9.23
N HIS A 231 5.03 -3.32 9.56
CA HIS A 231 4.80 -3.73 10.93
C HIS A 231 4.90 -5.24 11.10
N THR A 232 5.05 -5.67 12.35
CA THR A 232 5.00 -7.06 12.80
C THR A 232 3.73 -7.35 13.58
N TYR A 233 2.62 -6.72 13.20
CA TYR A 233 1.32 -6.97 13.81
C TYR A 233 0.84 -8.40 13.56
N ASP A 234 0.17 -8.97 14.56
CA ASP A 234 -0.49 -10.25 14.40
C ASP A 234 -1.66 -10.15 13.41
N ALA A 235 -1.80 -11.17 12.58
CA ALA A 235 -2.89 -11.31 11.64
C ALA A 235 -4.07 -12.05 12.26
N PHE A 236 -5.25 -11.44 12.23
CA PHE A 236 -6.50 -12.02 12.71
C PHE A 236 -7.45 -12.26 11.55
N VAL A 237 -8.02 -13.45 11.48
CA VAL A 237 -8.96 -13.82 10.41
C VAL A 237 -10.37 -13.38 10.80
N ALA A 238 -10.96 -12.48 10.01
CA ALA A 238 -12.36 -12.06 10.09
C ALA A 238 -13.08 -12.44 8.78
N GLU A 239 -13.57 -13.69 8.70
CA GLU A 239 -14.29 -14.15 7.52
C GLU A 239 -15.62 -13.38 7.33
N PRO A 240 -16.04 -13.12 6.08
CA PRO A 240 -17.35 -12.51 5.86
C PRO A 240 -18.48 -13.35 6.46
N GLY A 241 -19.21 -12.78 7.42
CA GLY A 241 -20.32 -13.43 8.11
C GLY A 241 -19.93 -14.19 9.39
N SER A 242 -18.65 -14.25 9.76
CA SER A 242 -18.26 -14.67 11.11
C SER A 242 -18.41 -13.49 12.09
N GLY A 243 -18.41 -13.79 13.40
CA GLY A 243 -18.26 -12.75 14.42
C GLY A 243 -16.94 -12.00 14.27
N ASP A 244 -16.85 -10.82 14.89
CA ASP A 244 -15.60 -10.07 14.94
C ASP A 244 -14.54 -10.88 15.73
N PRO A 245 -13.30 -10.98 15.24
CA PRO A 245 -12.24 -11.67 15.97
C PRO A 245 -11.94 -10.94 17.28
N ASP A 246 -11.59 -11.70 18.32
CA ASP A 246 -11.13 -11.14 19.59
C ASP A 246 -9.72 -10.58 19.42
N ILE A 247 -9.60 -9.25 19.32
CA ILE A 247 -8.33 -8.55 19.10
C ILE A 247 -7.89 -7.93 20.44
N PRO A 248 -6.70 -8.30 20.96
CA PRO A 248 -6.17 -7.72 22.19
C PRO A 248 -6.02 -6.20 22.09
N ARG A 249 -6.36 -5.49 23.17
CA ARG A 249 -6.17 -4.04 23.23
C ARG A 249 -4.68 -3.70 23.26
N ARG A 250 -4.20 -2.97 22.24
CA ARG A 250 -2.79 -2.56 22.08
C ARG A 250 -2.60 -1.08 22.40
N ASN A 251 -1.52 -0.75 23.10
CA ASN A 251 -1.19 0.63 23.49
C ASN A 251 -0.18 1.27 22.52
N ALA A 252 0.22 2.51 22.79
CA ALA A 252 1.20 3.23 21.95
C ALA A 252 2.61 2.61 22.01
N ALA A 253 2.99 1.99 23.14
CA ALA A 253 4.28 1.32 23.27
C ALA A 253 4.37 0.08 22.36
N TYR A 254 3.28 -0.71 22.25
CA TYR A 254 3.19 -1.82 21.32
C TYR A 254 3.37 -1.36 19.87
N GLU A 255 2.67 -0.29 19.47
CA GLU A 255 2.74 0.28 18.12
C GLU A 255 4.16 0.73 17.75
N GLU A 256 4.83 1.47 18.64
CA GLU A 256 6.22 1.91 18.42
C GLU A 256 7.22 0.74 18.35
N GLU A 257 6.96 -0.35 19.07
CA GLU A 257 7.81 -1.53 19.03
C GLU A 257 7.61 -2.38 17.76
N HIS A 258 6.41 -2.37 17.20
CA HIS A 258 6.02 -3.27 16.10
C HIS A 258 5.87 -2.56 14.76
N THR A 259 6.10 -1.24 14.67
CA THR A 259 5.98 -0.45 13.43
C THR A 259 7.32 0.14 13.04
N TYR A 260 7.61 0.14 11.74
CA TYR A 260 8.90 0.55 11.20
C TYR A 260 8.73 1.52 10.04
N SER A 261 9.65 2.48 9.92
CA SER A 261 9.83 3.26 8.69
C SER A 261 10.81 2.53 7.77
N ASN A 262 10.27 1.89 6.73
CA ASN A 262 11.00 1.06 5.77
C ASN A 262 11.52 1.88 4.58
N LEU A 263 12.36 2.88 4.89
CA LEU A 263 12.82 3.89 3.92
C LEU A 263 13.55 3.29 2.72
N LEU A 264 13.23 3.79 1.51
CA LEU A 264 13.97 3.47 0.29
C LEU A 264 15.38 4.08 0.31
N SER A 265 15.52 5.28 0.89
CA SER A 265 16.82 5.90 1.08
C SER A 265 16.84 6.85 2.27
N VAL A 266 17.84 6.66 3.14
CA VAL A 266 18.17 7.60 4.22
C VAL A 266 19.04 8.74 3.68
N ARG A 267 19.98 8.42 2.77
CA ARG A 267 20.94 9.38 2.20
C ARG A 267 20.28 10.37 1.24
N TRP A 268 19.31 9.89 0.46
CA TRP A 268 18.61 10.66 -0.57
C TRP A 268 17.11 10.61 -0.32
N PRO A 269 16.57 11.41 0.60
CA PRO A 269 15.16 11.33 1.00
C PRO A 269 14.16 11.54 -0.14
N VAL A 270 14.58 12.17 -1.24
CA VAL A 270 13.76 12.34 -2.45
C VAL A 270 13.34 11.00 -3.05
N CYS A 271 14.14 9.93 -2.88
CA CYS A 271 13.77 8.59 -3.36
C CYS A 271 12.52 8.05 -2.66
N ASN A 272 12.24 8.49 -1.42
CA ASN A 272 11.04 8.05 -0.68
C ASN A 272 9.73 8.62 -1.30
N LEU A 273 9.83 9.61 -2.20
CA LEU A 273 8.69 10.12 -2.96
C LEU A 273 8.18 9.13 -4.02
N LEU A 274 8.98 8.13 -4.42
CA LEU A 274 8.53 7.04 -5.31
C LEU A 274 7.36 6.24 -4.70
N THR A 275 7.23 6.28 -3.37
CA THR A 275 6.12 5.68 -2.63
C THR A 275 5.27 6.75 -1.97
N LEU A 276 5.25 7.97 -2.50
CA LEU A 276 4.55 9.12 -1.92
C LEU A 276 4.86 9.31 -0.41
N ASN A 277 6.11 9.09 0.02
CA ASN A 277 6.54 9.11 1.43
C ASN A 277 5.85 8.09 2.36
N PHE A 278 5.08 7.13 1.84
CA PHE A 278 4.40 6.12 2.66
C PHE A 278 5.38 5.28 3.51
N VAL A 279 6.62 5.11 3.04
CA VAL A 279 7.70 4.42 3.77
C VAL A 279 8.12 5.08 5.09
N TYR A 280 7.71 6.32 5.37
CA TYR A 280 7.81 6.92 6.72
C TYR A 280 6.68 6.37 7.61
N HIS A 281 6.52 5.06 7.62
CA HIS A 281 5.31 4.40 8.07
C HIS A 281 5.13 4.44 9.59
N ASN A 282 6.21 4.34 10.38
CA ASN A 282 6.14 4.59 11.82
C ASN A 282 5.61 6.00 12.15
N ALA A 283 6.04 7.02 11.39
CA ALA A 283 5.56 8.39 11.59
C ALA A 283 4.10 8.55 11.15
N HIS A 284 3.67 7.80 10.13
CA HIS A 284 2.26 7.71 9.74
C HIS A 284 1.41 7.08 10.85
N HIS A 285 1.84 5.95 11.44
CA HIS A 285 1.13 5.31 12.55
C HIS A 285 1.04 6.19 13.80
N ALA A 286 2.14 6.89 14.13
CA ALA A 286 2.13 7.82 15.26
C ALA A 286 1.12 8.97 15.09
N LEU A 287 0.83 9.38 13.84
CA LEU A 287 -0.17 10.41 13.55
C LEU A 287 -0.83 10.20 12.17
N PRO A 288 -1.85 9.31 12.05
CA PRO A 288 -2.42 8.91 10.76
C PRO A 288 -3.17 10.02 10.01
N SER A 289 -3.29 11.21 10.61
CA SER A 289 -3.86 12.40 9.98
C SER A 289 -2.80 13.34 9.39
N MET A 290 -1.51 13.03 9.59
CA MET A 290 -0.39 13.74 9.00
C MET A 290 -0.36 13.47 7.49
N PRO A 291 -0.43 14.51 6.63
CA PRO A 291 -0.41 14.29 5.19
C PRO A 291 0.98 13.83 4.74
N TRP A 292 1.01 13.01 3.69
CA TRP A 292 2.22 12.40 3.13
C TRP A 292 3.40 13.38 2.90
N HIS A 293 3.12 14.61 2.46
CA HIS A 293 4.16 15.61 2.16
C HIS A 293 4.85 16.17 3.41
N ARG A 294 4.29 15.94 4.61
CA ARG A 294 4.88 16.34 5.91
C ARG A 294 5.52 15.18 6.67
N LEU A 295 5.24 13.93 6.29
CA LEU A 295 5.68 12.73 7.02
C LEU A 295 7.19 12.71 7.28
N ARG A 296 8.01 13.10 6.31
CA ARG A 296 9.47 13.18 6.50
C ARG A 296 9.85 14.11 7.65
N LYS A 297 9.38 15.35 7.63
CA LYS A 297 9.74 16.35 8.66
C LYS A 297 9.21 15.91 10.03
N TYR A 298 8.01 15.32 10.05
CA TYR A 298 7.45 14.74 11.27
C TYR A 298 8.31 13.57 11.80
N HIS A 299 8.71 12.66 10.93
CA HIS A 299 9.61 11.55 11.26
C HIS A 299 10.95 12.05 11.82
N GLU A 300 11.57 13.06 11.21
CA GLU A 300 12.82 13.64 11.70
C GLU A 300 12.66 14.26 13.11
N SER A 301 11.48 14.81 13.43
CA SER A 301 11.20 15.43 14.73
C SER A 301 10.99 14.42 15.87
N CYS A 302 10.49 13.22 15.55
CA CYS A 302 10.20 12.16 16.52
C CYS A 302 11.27 11.07 16.58
N TYR A 303 11.98 10.84 15.48
CA TYR A 303 13.02 9.83 15.35
C TYR A 303 14.35 10.47 14.89
N PRO A 304 14.99 11.32 15.74
CA PRO A 304 16.31 11.88 15.45
C PRO A 304 17.36 10.80 15.17
N LEU A 305 18.37 11.11 14.34
CA LEU A 305 19.41 10.14 13.90
C LEU A 305 20.03 9.32 15.03
N GLU A 306 20.18 9.93 16.21
CA GLU A 306 20.82 9.34 17.38
C GLU A 306 19.96 8.27 18.07
N SER A 307 18.63 8.27 17.88
CA SER A 307 17.68 7.29 18.43
C SER A 307 17.13 6.29 17.40
N ARG A 308 17.50 6.41 16.11
CA ARG A 308 16.92 5.69 14.95
C ARG A 308 17.09 4.17 14.90
N LYS A 309 17.93 3.57 15.73
CA LYS A 309 18.40 2.19 15.50
C LYS A 309 17.31 1.12 15.58
N SER A 310 16.16 1.39 16.21
CA SER A 310 15.09 0.39 16.39
C SER A 310 13.79 0.67 15.63
N SER A 311 13.68 1.73 14.82
CA SER A 311 12.42 2.01 14.10
C SER A 311 12.58 2.37 12.63
N VAL A 312 13.82 2.38 12.10
CA VAL A 312 14.11 2.57 10.68
C VAL A 312 14.75 1.30 10.12
N LEU A 313 14.18 0.76 9.03
CA LEU A 313 14.70 -0.40 8.32
C LEU A 313 15.39 0.05 7.02
N PRO A 314 16.72 -0.06 6.89
CA PRO A 314 17.42 0.28 5.65
C PRO A 314 17.00 -0.60 4.47
N LEU A 315 16.91 -0.02 3.26
CA LEU A 315 16.53 -0.75 2.05
C LEU A 315 17.39 -2.00 1.79
N LYS A 316 18.69 -1.96 2.11
CA LYS A 316 19.58 -3.11 1.93
C LYS A 316 19.09 -4.32 2.74
N ASP A 317 18.72 -4.10 4.00
CA ASP A 317 18.29 -5.17 4.89
C ASP A 317 16.92 -5.69 4.47
N GLN A 318 16.02 -4.79 4.06
CA GLN A 318 14.74 -5.15 3.45
C GLN A 318 14.94 -6.04 2.21
N LEU A 319 15.82 -5.68 1.28
CA LEU A 319 16.08 -6.46 0.06
C LEU A 319 16.68 -7.85 0.37
N ILE A 320 17.63 -7.93 1.30
CA ILE A 320 18.23 -9.19 1.73
C ILE A 320 17.17 -10.11 2.34
N SER A 321 16.39 -9.61 3.29
CA SER A 321 15.29 -10.37 3.90
C SER A 321 14.23 -10.74 2.88
N TYR A 322 13.87 -9.80 1.99
CA TYR A 322 12.86 -10.05 0.97
C TYR A 322 13.28 -11.18 0.04
N HIS A 323 14.53 -11.16 -0.43
CA HIS A 323 15.11 -12.21 -1.25
C HIS A 323 15.17 -13.54 -0.49
N ARG A 324 15.83 -13.56 0.68
CA ARG A 324 16.09 -14.79 1.45
C ARG A 324 14.82 -15.53 1.83
N TYR A 325 13.77 -14.80 2.22
CA TYR A 325 12.56 -15.39 2.78
C TYR A 325 11.34 -15.41 1.85
N ARG A 326 11.49 -15.08 0.55
CA ARG A 326 10.34 -14.98 -0.39
C ARG A 326 9.41 -16.20 -0.42
N VAL A 327 9.95 -17.41 -0.42
CA VAL A 327 9.16 -18.65 -0.40
C VAL A 327 8.63 -18.97 1.01
N MET A 328 9.46 -18.76 2.04
CA MET A 328 9.08 -19.03 3.44
C MET A 328 7.90 -18.16 3.88
N ARG A 329 7.93 -16.85 3.56
CA ARG A 329 6.81 -15.94 3.79
C ARG A 329 5.52 -16.50 3.23
N ALA A 330 5.53 -16.84 1.93
CA ALA A 330 4.37 -17.33 1.19
C ALA A 330 3.82 -18.68 1.69
N THR A 331 4.68 -19.57 2.19
CA THR A 331 4.29 -20.95 2.54
C THR A 331 4.02 -21.15 4.04
N GLY A 332 4.22 -20.12 4.86
CA GLY A 332 3.94 -20.15 6.29
C GLY A 332 4.88 -21.09 7.05
N GLN A 333 6.13 -21.23 6.61
CA GLN A 333 7.16 -21.84 7.43
C GLN A 333 7.57 -20.84 8.50
N ASP A 334 7.52 -21.25 9.78
CA ASP A 334 8.02 -20.42 10.88
C ASP A 334 9.47 -20.04 10.59
N GLY A 335 9.77 -18.76 10.70
CA GLY A 335 11.14 -18.28 10.63
C GLY A 335 11.41 -17.25 11.72
N PRO A 336 12.63 -16.73 11.75
CA PRO A 336 13.10 -15.96 12.89
C PRO A 336 12.22 -14.73 13.15
N SER A 337 11.77 -14.59 14.39
CA SER A 337 10.98 -13.48 14.90
C SER A 337 11.88 -12.56 15.72
N GLY A 338 12.45 -11.55 15.06
CA GLY A 338 13.28 -10.54 15.70
C GLY A 338 13.71 -9.47 14.72
N GLN A 339 13.95 -8.25 15.21
CA GLN A 339 14.29 -7.10 14.37
C GLN A 339 15.54 -7.30 13.50
N GLN A 340 16.52 -8.06 13.99
CA GLN A 340 17.75 -8.38 13.24
C GLN A 340 17.56 -9.46 12.16
N ASP A 341 16.44 -10.19 12.20
CA ASP A 341 16.09 -11.26 11.27
C ASP A 341 14.61 -11.14 10.81
N PHE A 342 14.11 -9.91 10.67
CA PHE A 342 12.72 -9.68 10.29
C PHE A 342 12.48 -10.22 8.87
N MET A 343 11.73 -11.31 8.81
CA MET A 343 11.38 -12.01 7.56
C MET A 343 10.62 -11.10 6.57
N GLY A 344 9.93 -10.08 7.10
CA GLY A 344 8.85 -9.37 6.46
C GLY A 344 7.52 -10.10 6.66
N ALA A 345 6.45 -9.36 6.91
CA ALA A 345 5.09 -9.89 6.86
C ALA A 345 4.80 -10.41 5.46
N VAL A 346 3.85 -11.35 5.33
CA VAL A 346 3.26 -11.59 4.00
C VAL A 346 2.42 -10.38 3.70
N GLY A 347 2.97 -9.48 2.89
CA GLY A 347 2.31 -8.26 2.45
C GLY A 347 0.97 -8.60 1.84
N VAL A 348 -0.09 -8.41 2.62
CA VAL A 348 -1.44 -8.28 2.10
C VAL A 348 -1.53 -6.82 1.75
N SER A 349 -1.44 -6.51 0.46
CA SER A 349 -1.48 -5.11 0.02
C SER A 349 -2.66 -4.39 0.67
N PHE A 350 -2.51 -3.12 1.08
CA PHE A 350 -3.68 -2.34 1.53
C PHE A 350 -4.76 -2.22 0.42
N LEU A 351 -4.44 -2.56 -0.83
CA LEU A 351 -5.39 -2.68 -1.94
C LEU A 351 -6.13 -4.03 -2.00
N THR A 352 -5.63 -5.07 -1.33
CA THR A 352 -6.30 -6.38 -1.17
C THR A 352 -7.09 -6.39 0.14
N VAL A 353 -8.14 -5.57 0.15
CA VAL A 353 -9.17 -5.61 1.20
C VAL A 353 -10.37 -6.35 0.65
N PHE A 354 -10.66 -7.52 1.24
CA PHE A 354 -11.91 -8.20 1.02
C PHE A 354 -12.95 -7.64 1.96
#